data_AF-A0A7C1MHQ4-F1
#
_entry.id   AF-A0A7C1MHQ4-F1
#
_cell.length_a   1.000
_cell.length_b   1.000
_cell.length_c   1.000
_cell.angle_alpha   90.00
_cell.angle_beta   90.00
_cell.angle_gamma   90.00
#
_symmetry.space_group_name_H-M   'P 1'
#
loop_
_entity.id
_entity.type
_entity.pdbx_description
1 polymer ?
#
loop_
_entity_poly.entity_id
_entity_poly.type
_entity_poly.pdbx_seq_one_letter_code
_entity_poly.pdbx_strand_id
1 'polypeptide(L)'
;MFAKIVGWFWIIVGVLFLLKPAMLKNKLQKKSFKKIKKYLFLLAVILGGILVSIGFKYSGFFPKLVMVLGIISIVKGFYFLKGKAAEKVLGWFLNKPLIFFRFSALFYIVLGALILYLAK
;
A
#
# COMPACT_ATOMS: atom_id res chain seq x y z
N MET A 1 -0.20 -12.90 -17.85
CA MET A 1 1.15 -13.23 -17.33
C MET A 1 1.59 -12.29 -16.20
N PHE A 2 1.63 -10.97 -16.42
CA PHE A 2 2.01 -9.97 -15.40
C PHE A 2 1.14 -10.01 -14.14
N ALA A 3 -0.18 -10.16 -14.28
CA ALA A 3 -1.10 -10.25 -13.15
C ALA A 3 -0.85 -11.49 -12.26
N LYS A 4 -0.40 -12.61 -12.84
CA LYS A 4 -0.01 -13.80 -12.05
C LYS A 4 1.26 -13.55 -11.22
N ILE A 5 2.25 -12.87 -11.81
CA ILE A 5 3.47 -12.45 -11.10
C ILE A 5 3.13 -11.52 -9.94
N VAL A 6 2.25 -10.54 -10.17
CA VAL A 6 1.78 -9.63 -9.12
C VAL A 6 1.02 -10.39 -8.04
N GLY A 7 0.09 -11.29 -8.40
CA GLY A 7 -0.65 -12.09 -7.42
C GLY A 7 0.25 -12.95 -6.52
N TRP A 8 1.24 -13.64 -7.09
CA TRP A 8 2.24 -14.39 -6.32
C TRP A 8 3.09 -13.48 -5.42
N PHE A 9 3.49 -12.30 -5.91
CA PHE A 9 4.23 -11.33 -5.11
C PHE A 9 3.44 -10.92 -3.86
N TRP A 10 2.14 -10.63 -4.01
CA TRP A 10 1.26 -10.27 -2.90
C TRP A 10 1.10 -11.40 -1.87
N ILE A 11 0.98 -12.66 -2.32
CA ILE A 11 0.93 -13.82 -1.44
C ILE A 11 2.25 -13.98 -0.67
N ILE A 12 3.39 -13.92 -1.34
CA ILE A 12 4.71 -14.07 -0.70
C ILE A 12 4.93 -12.97 0.35
N VAL A 13 4.57 -11.73 0.03
CA VAL A 13 4.65 -10.60 0.98
C VAL A 13 3.72 -10.82 2.17
N GLY A 14 2.49 -11.29 1.93
CA GLY A 14 1.54 -11.62 2.99
C GLY A 14 2.05 -12.72 3.91
N VAL A 15 2.58 -13.81 3.35
CA VAL A 15 3.18 -14.93 4.10
C VAL A 15 4.39 -14.46 4.93
N LEU A 16 5.26 -13.61 4.38
CA LEU A 16 6.36 -12.99 5.10
C LEU A 16 5.90 -12.14 6.28
N PHE A 17 4.83 -11.36 6.10
CA PHE A 17 4.21 -10.56 7.17
C PHE A 17 3.60 -11.42 8.27
N LEU A 18 3.07 -12.60 7.93
CA LEU A 18 2.47 -13.55 8.87
C LEU A 18 3.55 -14.30 9.68
N LEU A 19 4.63 -14.72 9.01
CA LEU A 19 5.73 -15.50 9.62
C LEU A 19 6.58 -14.68 10.58
N LYS A 20 6.94 -13.44 10.24
CA LYS A 20 7.85 -12.62 11.08
C LYS A 20 7.40 -11.16 11.22
N PRO A 21 6.24 -10.89 11.83
CA PRO A 21 5.73 -9.52 12.03
C PRO A 21 6.66 -8.68 12.90
N ALA A 22 7.30 -9.28 13.92
CA ALA A 22 8.24 -8.59 14.80
C ALA A 22 9.53 -8.15 14.09
N MET A 23 10.04 -8.97 13.15
CA MET A 23 11.24 -8.66 12.38
C MET A 23 10.98 -7.49 11.41
N LEU A 24 9.76 -7.42 10.86
CA LEU A 24 9.30 -6.32 10.01
C LEU A 24 9.15 -5.01 10.80
N LYS A 25 8.53 -5.07 11.98
CA LYS A 25 8.44 -3.93 12.91
C LYS A 25 9.84 -3.39 13.25
N ASN A 26 10.78 -4.25 13.63
CA ASN A 26 12.16 -3.85 13.94
C ASN A 26 12.91 -3.31 12.72
N LYS A 27 12.72 -3.87 11.52
CA LYS A 27 13.32 -3.32 10.29
C LYS A 27 12.73 -1.98 9.90
N LEU A 28 11.42 -1.76 10.09
CA LEU A 28 10.81 -0.45 9.90
C LEU A 28 11.31 0.58 10.93
N GLN A 29 11.54 0.15 12.17
CA GLN A 29 12.06 1.02 13.22
C GLN A 29 13.55 1.37 13.02
N LYS A 30 14.36 0.43 12.51
CA LYS A 30 15.80 0.63 12.23
C LYS A 30 16.06 1.34 10.90
N LYS A 31 15.17 1.24 9.90
CA LYS A 31 15.35 1.96 8.62
C LYS A 31 15.01 3.44 8.79
N SER A 32 15.89 4.30 8.32
CA SER A 32 15.72 5.75 8.36
C SER A 32 14.35 6.18 7.82
N PHE A 33 13.61 6.94 8.63
CA PHE A 33 12.29 7.50 8.32
C PHE A 33 12.24 8.17 6.94
N LYS A 34 13.35 8.77 6.48
CA LYS A 34 13.48 9.33 5.11
C LYS A 34 13.26 8.31 4.00
N LYS A 35 13.83 7.10 4.10
CA LYS A 35 13.66 6.05 3.08
C LYS A 35 12.23 5.53 3.06
N ILE A 36 11.62 5.32 4.23
CA ILE A 36 10.23 4.83 4.34
C ILE A 36 9.24 5.89 3.83
N LYS A 37 9.45 7.17 4.16
CA LYS A 37 8.71 8.30 3.59
C LYS A 37 8.74 8.28 2.05
N LYS A 38 9.93 8.07 1.46
CA LYS A 38 10.08 7.99 0.00
C LYS A 38 9.31 6.80 -0.59
N TYR A 39 9.35 5.62 0.03
CA TYR A 39 8.58 4.46 -0.43
C TYR A 39 7.06 4.66 -0.31
N LEU A 40 6.57 5.18 0.82
CA LEU A 40 5.15 5.50 1.02
C LEU A 40 4.64 6.49 -0.03
N PHE A 41 5.45 7.51 -0.34
CA PHE A 41 5.13 8.46 -1.40
C PHE A 41 5.09 7.81 -2.77
N LEU A 42 6.10 7.00 -3.11
CA LEU A 42 6.13 6.26 -4.37
C LEU A 42 4.88 5.39 -4.51
N LEU A 43 4.48 4.73 -3.41
CA LEU A 43 3.28 3.91 -3.35
C LEU A 43 2.01 4.73 -3.55
N ALA A 44 1.91 5.91 -2.94
CA ALA A 44 0.78 6.83 -3.11
C ALA A 44 0.68 7.37 -4.54
N VAL A 45 1.82 7.67 -5.18
CA VAL A 45 1.88 8.10 -6.59
C VAL A 45 1.47 6.96 -7.51
N ILE A 46 1.95 5.73 -7.28
CA ILE A 46 1.59 4.57 -8.09
C ILE A 46 0.09 4.27 -7.95
N LEU A 47 -0.42 4.20 -6.71
CA LEU A 47 -1.84 3.96 -6.46
C LEU A 47 -2.72 5.07 -7.03
N GLY A 48 -2.34 6.33 -6.81
CA GLY A 48 -3.04 7.48 -7.38
C GLY A 48 -3.02 7.48 -8.91
N GLY A 49 -1.88 7.15 -9.52
CA GLY A 49 -1.76 7.00 -10.98
C GLY A 49 -2.62 5.88 -11.55
N ILE A 50 -2.68 4.73 -10.87
CA ILE A 50 -3.58 3.63 -11.23
C ILE A 50 -5.05 4.07 -11.13
N LEU A 51 -5.44 4.72 -10.03
CA LEU A 51 -6.79 5.24 -9.82
C LEU A 51 -7.19 6.26 -10.90
N VAL A 52 -6.28 7.16 -11.25
CA VAL A 52 -6.48 8.15 -12.32
C VAL A 52 -6.60 7.47 -13.68
N SER A 53 -5.74 6.48 -13.96
CA SER A 53 -5.78 5.71 -15.21
C SER A 53 -7.12 4.96 -15.38
N ILE A 54 -7.66 4.39 -14.30
CA ILE A 54 -9.00 3.75 -14.31
C ILE A 54 -10.08 4.77 -14.63
N GLY A 55 -9.98 5.98 -14.08
CA GLY A 55 -10.91 7.08 -14.35
C GLY A 55 -10.93 7.56 -15.80
N PHE A 56 -9.78 7.51 -16.49
CA PHE A 56 -9.70 7.83 -17.91
C PHE A 56 -10.22 6.69 -18.81
N LYS A 57 -10.10 5.43 -18.37
CA LYS A 57 -10.40 4.26 -19.20
C LYS A 57 -11.88 3.89 -19.21
N TYR A 58 -12.64 4.27 -18.19
CA TYR A 58 -14.06 3.93 -18.05
C TYR A 58 -14.92 5.20 -17.99
N SER A 59 -15.86 5.32 -18.93
CA SER A 59 -16.85 6.39 -18.95
C SER A 59 -17.97 6.11 -17.93
N GLY A 60 -17.99 6.86 -16.83
CA GLY A 60 -19.04 6.80 -15.82
C GLY A 60 -18.84 7.78 -14.67
N PHE A 61 -19.89 8.04 -13.89
CA PHE A 61 -19.84 8.93 -12.72
C PHE A 61 -18.91 8.39 -11.61
N PHE A 62 -19.01 7.09 -11.31
CA PHE A 62 -18.17 6.41 -10.32
C PHE A 62 -16.66 6.46 -10.67
N PRO A 63 -16.22 6.12 -11.90
CA PRO A 63 -14.83 6.28 -12.34
C PRO A 63 -14.28 7.71 -12.19
N LYS A 64 -15.08 8.75 -12.47
CA LYS A 64 -14.69 10.15 -12.27
C LYS A 64 -14.51 10.51 -10.80
N LEU A 65 -15.38 10.03 -9.91
CA LEU A 65 -15.21 10.20 -8.45
C LEU A 65 -13.92 9.53 -7.96
N VAL A 66 -13.66 8.30 -8.43
CA VAL A 66 -12.45 7.55 -8.10
C VAL A 66 -11.18 8.27 -8.60
N MET A 67 -11.24 8.91 -9.77
CA MET A 67 -10.16 9.72 -10.31
C MET A 67 -9.85 10.94 -9.43
N VAL A 68 -10.87 11.68 -8.99
CA VAL A 68 -10.71 12.84 -8.10
C VAL A 68 -10.07 12.42 -6.77
N LEU A 69 -10.51 11.29 -6.20
CA LEU A 69 -9.87 10.70 -5.02
C LEU A 69 -8.42 10.30 -5.27
N GLY A 70 -8.09 9.79 -6.46
CA GLY A 70 -6.72 9.49 -6.88
C GLY A 70 -5.83 10.73 -6.88
N ILE A 71 -6.30 11.83 -7.47
CA ILE A 71 -5.59 13.11 -7.52
C ILE A 71 -5.37 13.68 -6.10
N ILE A 72 -6.42 13.70 -5.28
CA ILE A 72 -6.33 14.15 -3.87
C ILE A 72 -5.30 13.32 -3.10
N SER A 73 -5.24 12.02 -3.36
CA SER A 73 -4.28 11.11 -2.72
C SER A 73 -2.83 11.42 -3.11
N ILE A 74 -2.58 11.79 -4.37
CA ILE A 74 -1.25 12.21 -4.84
C ILE A 74 -0.85 13.54 -4.18
N VAL A 75 -1.75 14.53 -4.17
CA VAL A 75 -1.51 15.85 -3.57
C VAL A 75 -1.25 15.73 -2.07
N LYS A 76 -2.10 14.98 -1.34
CA LYS A 76 -1.88 14.69 0.09
C LYS A 76 -0.60 13.90 0.32
N GLY A 77 -0.26 12.96 -0.56
CA GLY A 77 1.00 12.21 -0.52
C GLY A 77 2.23 13.13 -0.58
N PHE A 78 2.17 14.17 -1.42
CA PHE A 78 3.24 15.17 -1.55
C PHE A 78 3.42 15.99 -0.27
N TYR A 79 2.33 16.40 0.37
CA TYR A 79 2.36 17.05 1.69
C TYR A 79 2.87 16.11 2.79
N PHE A 80 2.59 14.81 2.67
CA PHE A 80 3.04 13.80 3.62
C PHE A 80 4.56 13.63 3.66
N LEU A 81 5.26 13.83 2.53
CA LEU A 81 6.73 13.81 2.45
C LEU A 81 7.39 14.91 3.29
N LYS A 82 6.84 16.12 3.24
CA LYS A 82 7.41 17.29 3.93
C LYS A 82 7.04 17.37 5.41
N GLY A 83 5.94 16.73 5.83
CA GLY A 83 5.40 16.91 7.19
C GLY A 83 5.93 15.95 8.26
N LYS A 84 5.77 16.37 9.53
CA LYS A 84 5.79 15.50 10.73
C LYS A 84 4.66 14.45 10.71
N ALA A 85 3.69 14.59 9.81
CA ALA A 85 2.56 13.68 9.65
C ALA A 85 3.00 12.23 9.35
N ALA A 86 3.99 12.03 8.46
CA ALA A 86 4.45 10.67 8.19
C ALA A 86 5.21 10.05 9.37
N GLU A 87 5.92 10.86 10.16
CA GLU A 87 6.52 10.38 11.42
C GLU A 87 5.46 10.04 12.45
N LYS A 88 4.38 10.84 12.56
CA LYS A 88 3.25 10.57 13.44
C LYS A 88 2.49 9.30 13.03
N VAL A 89 2.27 9.09 11.73
CA VAL A 89 1.61 7.89 11.20
C VAL A 89 2.51 6.66 11.28
N LEU A 90 3.81 6.78 10.99
CA LEU A 90 4.76 5.68 11.20
C LEU A 90 4.92 5.34 12.69
N GLY A 91 4.96 6.34 13.57
CA GLY A 91 4.97 6.15 15.02
C GLY A 91 3.70 5.45 15.50
N TRP A 92 2.54 5.85 14.98
CA TRP A 92 1.27 5.16 15.24
C TRP A 92 1.28 3.72 14.73
N PHE A 93 1.84 3.48 13.53
CA PHE A 93 1.95 2.15 12.93
C PHE A 93 2.93 1.24 13.71
N LEU A 94 4.03 1.80 14.21
CA LEU A 94 5.00 1.09 15.05
C LEU A 94 4.46 0.80 16.46
N ASN A 95 3.59 1.66 17.01
CA ASN A 95 2.94 1.42 18.29
C ASN A 95 1.77 0.42 18.23
N LYS A 96 1.33 0.00 17.03
CA LYS A 96 0.30 -1.03 16.91
C LYS A 96 0.79 -2.40 17.41
N PRO A 97 -0.12 -3.20 18.01
CA PRO A 97 0.19 -4.56 18.43
C PRO A 97 0.46 -5.47 17.21
N LEU A 98 1.23 -6.54 17.43
CA LEU A 98 1.61 -7.53 16.40
C LEU A 98 0.40 -8.17 15.70
N ILE A 99 -0.76 -8.20 16.37
CA ILE A 99 -2.05 -8.63 15.79
C ILE A 99 -2.39 -7.83 14.52
N PHE A 100 -2.12 -6.52 14.50
CA PHE A 100 -2.44 -5.66 13.37
C PHE A 100 -1.64 -6.05 12.12
N PHE A 101 -0.39 -6.48 12.31
CA PHE A 101 0.46 -6.99 11.23
C PHE A 101 0.00 -8.36 10.71
N ARG A 102 -0.62 -9.19 11.56
CA ARG A 102 -1.22 -10.47 11.14
C ARG A 102 -2.51 -10.25 10.34
N PHE A 103 -3.34 -9.28 10.73
CA PHE A 103 -4.53 -8.92 9.95
C PHE A 103 -4.16 -8.33 8.59
N SER A 104 -3.15 -7.46 8.53
CA SER A 104 -2.67 -6.96 7.24
C SER A 104 -2.11 -8.11 6.38
N ALA A 105 -1.36 -9.06 6.96
CA ALA A 105 -0.89 -10.25 6.27
C ALA A 105 -2.02 -11.03 5.58
N LEU A 106 -3.10 -11.31 6.31
CA LEU A 106 -4.29 -11.96 5.76
C LEU A 106 -4.89 -11.16 4.60
N PHE A 107 -4.97 -9.84 4.73
CA PHE A 107 -5.47 -8.95 3.67
C PHE A 107 -4.59 -9.03 2.40
N TYR A 108 -3.25 -9.04 2.56
CA TYR A 108 -2.30 -9.21 1.44
C TYR A 108 -2.48 -10.56 0.74
N ILE A 109 -2.67 -11.65 1.50
CA ILE A 109 -2.88 -12.99 0.95
C ILE A 109 -4.21 -13.06 0.19
N VAL A 110 -5.30 -12.54 0.76
CA VAL A 110 -6.62 -12.52 0.13
C VAL A 110 -6.60 -11.69 -1.16
N LEU A 111 -5.94 -10.53 -1.16
CA LEU A 111 -5.75 -9.72 -2.37
C LEU A 111 -4.95 -10.46 -3.44
N GLY A 112 -3.84 -11.12 -3.06
CA GLY A 112 -3.04 -11.90 -4.00
C GLY A 112 -3.83 -13.08 -4.60
N ALA A 113 -4.64 -13.76 -3.80
CA ALA A 113 -5.51 -14.84 -4.24
C ALA A 113 -6.63 -14.33 -5.18
N LEU A 114 -7.25 -13.19 -4.85
CA LEU A 114 -8.24 -12.53 -5.72
C LEU A 114 -7.63 -12.14 -7.07
N ILE A 115 -6.43 -11.56 -7.07
CA ILE A 115 -5.73 -11.18 -8.29
C ILE A 115 -5.42 -12.42 -9.14
N LEU A 116 -4.99 -13.54 -8.52
CA LEU A 116 -4.77 -14.80 -9.24
C LEU A 116 -6.05 -15.38 -9.81
N TYR A 117 -7.16 -15.27 -9.07
CA TYR A 117 -8.47 -15.73 -9.51
C TYR A 117 -8.99 -14.91 -10.71
N LEU A 118 -8.87 -13.58 -10.65
CA LEU A 118 -9.21 -12.67 -11.75
C LEU A 118 -8.25 -12.73 -12.94
N ALA A 119 -7.02 -13.22 -12.73
CA ALA A 119 -6.00 -13.37 -13.77
C ALA A 119 -5.95 -14.78 -14.37
N LYS A 120 -6.94 -15.63 -14.06
CA LYS A 120 -7.16 -16.92 -14.70
C LYS A 120 -7.66 -16.70 -16.13
#